data_AF-A0A6L7Z1V1-F1
#
_entry.id   AF-A0A6L7Z1V1-F1
#
_cell.length_a   1.000
_cell.length_b   1.000
_cell.length_c   1.000
_cell.angle_alpha   90.00
_cell.angle_beta   90.00
_cell.angle_gamma   90.00
#
_symmetry.space_group_name_H-M   'P 1'
#
loop_
_entity.id
_entity.type
_entity.pdbx_description
1 polymer ?
#
loop_
_entity_poly.entity_id
_entity_poly.type
_entity_poly.pdbx_seq_one_letter_code
_entity_poly.pdbx_strand_id
1 'polypeptide(L)'
;MTLDQKIGQMTQPERAHITPGEVKRFHIGSVLSGGGSCPGGNRTADWVAMNDAYWAASMEEDADHVAIPILYGVDAIHGNANVRGATVFPHNIGLGAAGDPELIERIG
;
A
#
# COMPACT_ATOMS: atom_id res chain seq x y z
N MET A 1 -4.94 8.52 22.20
CA MET A 1 -5.53 7.41 21.43
C MET A 1 -6.54 6.64 22.26
N THR A 2 -7.79 6.59 21.81
CA THR A 2 -8.87 5.74 22.37
C THR A 2 -8.66 4.26 21.99
N LEU A 3 -9.51 3.36 22.50
CA LEU A 3 -9.48 1.95 22.10
C LEU A 3 -9.79 1.80 20.60
N ASP A 4 -10.83 2.48 20.11
CA ASP A 4 -11.23 2.44 18.69
C ASP A 4 -10.10 2.91 17.77
N GLN A 5 -9.40 3.99 18.16
CA GLN A 5 -8.23 4.49 17.43
C GLN A 5 -7.10 3.45 17.39
N LYS A 6 -6.85 2.72 18.48
CA LYS A 6 -5.83 1.65 18.50
C LYS A 6 -6.24 0.47 17.63
N ILE A 7 -7.51 0.06 17.66
CA ILE A 7 -8.03 -1.01 16.81
C ILE A 7 -7.92 -0.62 15.33
N GLY A 8 -8.28 0.62 14.98
CA GLY A 8 -8.12 1.15 13.63
C GLY A 8 -6.67 1.04 13.13
N GLN A 9 -5.70 1.42 13.97
CA GLN A 9 -4.28 1.32 13.63
C GLN A 9 -3.79 -0.12 13.39
N MET A 10 -4.46 -1.12 13.99
CA MET A 10 -4.14 -2.55 13.80
C MET A 10 -4.90 -3.20 12.64
N THR A 11 -5.71 -2.44 11.90
CA THR A 11 -6.59 -2.96 10.84
C THR A 11 -6.06 -2.57 9.47
N GLN A 12 -6.00 -3.54 8.54
CA GLN A 12 -5.55 -3.35 7.17
C GLN A 12 -6.58 -3.88 6.16
N PRO A 13 -7.54 -3.05 5.73
CA PRO A 13 -8.47 -3.38 4.64
C PRO A 13 -7.80 -3.33 3.25
N GLU A 14 -8.41 -4.04 2.31
CA GLU A 14 -8.06 -3.99 0.90
C GLU A 14 -8.77 -2.80 0.21
N ARG A 15 -8.06 -2.09 -0.69
CA ARG A 15 -8.50 -0.82 -1.28
C ARG A 15 -9.83 -0.86 -2.03
N ALA A 16 -10.27 -2.01 -2.55
CA ALA A 16 -11.55 -2.14 -3.23
C ALA A 16 -12.74 -2.13 -2.27
N HIS A 17 -12.48 -2.27 -0.96
CA HIS A 17 -13.48 -2.40 0.08
C HIS A 17 -13.43 -1.26 1.12
N ILE A 18 -12.63 -0.22 0.87
CA ILE A 18 -12.56 0.94 1.75
C ILE A 18 -12.29 2.23 0.97
N THR A 19 -12.98 3.30 1.38
CA THR A 19 -12.79 4.65 0.85
C THR A 19 -11.82 5.48 1.73
N PRO A 20 -11.20 6.55 1.19
CA PRO A 20 -10.41 7.48 2.02
C PRO A 20 -11.18 8.06 3.21
N GLY A 21 -12.47 8.40 3.03
CA GLY A 21 -13.29 8.89 4.15
C GLY A 21 -13.48 7.86 5.27
N GLU A 22 -13.59 6.58 4.92
CA GLU A 22 -13.67 5.49 5.90
C GLU A 22 -12.33 5.24 6.62
N VAL A 23 -11.19 5.50 5.97
CA VAL A 23 -9.88 5.48 6.64
C VAL A 23 -9.87 6.46 7.81
N LYS A 24 -10.33 7.71 7.59
CA LYS A 24 -10.44 8.69 8.67
C LYS A 24 -11.44 8.24 9.73
N ARG A 25 -12.65 7.87 9.30
CA ARG A 25 -13.76 7.49 10.19
C ARG A 25 -13.40 6.33 11.13
N PHE A 26 -12.64 5.36 10.65
CA PHE A 26 -12.28 4.15 11.40
C PHE A 26 -10.83 4.15 11.89
N HIS A 27 -10.11 5.27 11.79
CA HIS A 27 -8.72 5.43 12.24
C HIS A 27 -7.76 4.39 11.66
N ILE A 28 -7.98 3.99 10.41
CA ILE A 28 -7.29 2.87 9.77
C ILE A 28 -5.79 3.15 9.65
N GLY A 29 -4.97 2.20 10.13
CA GLY A 29 -3.51 2.33 10.11
C GLY A 29 -2.86 1.94 8.79
N SER A 30 -3.53 1.10 7.99
CA SER A 30 -2.99 0.68 6.70
C SER A 30 -4.06 0.31 5.68
N VAL A 31 -3.79 0.49 4.39
CA VAL A 31 -4.59 -0.06 3.28
C VAL A 31 -3.66 -0.84 2.37
N LEU A 32 -4.15 -1.90 1.73
CA LEU A 32 -3.36 -2.68 0.77
C LEU A 32 -4.02 -2.76 -0.61
N SER A 33 -3.18 -2.93 -1.64
CA SER A 33 -3.60 -3.43 -2.96
C SER A 33 -3.12 -4.87 -3.13
N GLY A 34 -4.07 -5.81 -3.16
CA GLY A 34 -3.78 -7.22 -3.43
C GLY A 34 -3.50 -7.46 -4.92
N GLY A 35 -3.14 -8.69 -5.28
CA GLY A 35 -2.87 -9.07 -6.67
C GLY A 35 -3.97 -8.65 -7.66
N GLY A 36 -3.62 -7.79 -8.62
CA GLY A 36 -4.52 -7.27 -9.64
C GLY A 36 -5.44 -6.12 -9.20
N SER A 37 -5.44 -5.72 -7.93
CA SER A 37 -6.21 -4.56 -7.44
C SER A 37 -5.50 -3.26 -7.81
N CYS A 38 -5.77 -2.76 -9.02
CA CYS A 38 -5.13 -1.57 -9.57
C CYS A 38 -6.13 -0.40 -9.66
N PRO A 39 -5.70 0.85 -9.44
CA PRO A 39 -6.53 2.04 -9.67
C PRO A 39 -6.59 2.43 -11.15
N GLY A 40 -7.72 2.99 -11.57
CA GLY A 40 -7.87 3.68 -12.86
C GLY A 40 -7.41 2.85 -14.07
N GLY A 41 -6.54 3.45 -14.89
CA GLY A 41 -5.93 2.79 -16.05
C GLY A 41 -4.64 2.04 -15.73
N ASN A 42 -4.37 1.78 -14.45
CA ASN A 42 -3.12 1.21 -13.93
C ASN A 42 -1.89 2.01 -14.37
N ARG A 43 -1.97 3.35 -14.41
CA ARG A 43 -0.81 4.22 -14.68
C ARG A 43 -0.20 4.64 -13.35
N THR A 44 1.10 4.92 -13.33
CA THR A 44 1.78 5.45 -12.12
C THR A 44 1.05 6.66 -11.52
N ALA A 45 0.53 7.56 -12.35
CA ALA A 45 -0.26 8.72 -11.88
C ALA A 45 -1.57 8.31 -11.18
N ASP A 46 -2.22 7.22 -11.60
CA ASP A 46 -3.44 6.71 -10.96
C ASP A 46 -3.12 6.14 -9.57
N TRP A 47 -1.96 5.48 -9.42
CA TRP A 47 -1.45 5.00 -8.13
C TRP A 47 -1.10 6.14 -7.18
N VAL A 48 -0.36 7.14 -7.67
CA VAL A 48 0.01 8.33 -6.87
C VAL A 48 -1.25 9.05 -6.39
N ALA A 49 -2.19 9.37 -7.29
CA ALA A 49 -3.41 10.08 -6.93
C ALA A 49 -4.27 9.31 -5.90
N MET A 50 -4.34 7.99 -6.01
CA MET A 50 -5.04 7.15 -5.04
C MET A 50 -4.34 7.16 -3.67
N ASN A 51 -3.03 6.97 -3.63
CA ASN A 51 -2.26 6.95 -2.40
C ASN A 51 -2.30 8.31 -1.67
N ASP A 52 -2.19 9.40 -2.43
CA ASP A 52 -2.30 10.77 -1.91
C ASP A 52 -3.67 11.02 -1.28
N ALA A 53 -4.75 10.49 -1.87
CA ALA A 53 -6.10 10.62 -1.31
C ALA A 53 -6.25 9.88 0.03
N TYR A 54 -5.71 8.66 0.15
CA TYR A 54 -5.70 7.92 1.42
C TYR A 54 -4.84 8.61 2.48
N TRP A 55 -3.65 9.09 2.10
CA TRP A 55 -2.77 9.83 3.00
C TRP A 55 -3.44 11.12 3.49
N ALA A 56 -4.00 11.91 2.58
CA ALA A 56 -4.69 13.16 2.91
C ALA A 56 -5.81 12.91 3.94
N ALA A 57 -6.64 11.89 3.72
CA ALA A 57 -7.71 11.55 4.64
C ALA A 57 -7.19 11.12 6.04
N SER A 58 -6.06 10.41 6.11
CA SER A 58 -5.42 10.02 7.39
C SER A 58 -4.77 11.19 8.14
N MET A 59 -4.50 12.30 7.44
CA MET A 59 -3.86 13.49 8.00
C MET A 59 -4.86 14.59 8.38
N GLU A 60 -6.15 14.40 8.10
CA GLU A 60 -7.19 15.32 8.56
C GLU A 60 -7.42 15.19 10.07
N GLU A 61 -6.99 16.18 10.84
CA GLU A 61 -7.18 16.22 12.30
C GLU A 61 -8.51 16.86 12.70
N ASP A 62 -9.19 16.26 13.67
CA ASP A 62 -10.33 16.86 14.36
C ASP A 62 -10.42 16.37 15.83
N ALA A 63 -11.49 16.71 16.53
CA ALA A 63 -11.66 16.35 17.94
C ALA A 63 -11.67 14.83 18.19
N ASP A 64 -12.09 14.04 17.21
CA ASP A 64 -12.27 12.60 17.30
C ASP A 64 -11.20 11.82 16.52
N HIS A 65 -10.43 12.48 15.64
CA HIS A 65 -9.40 11.88 14.80
C HIS A 65 -8.02 12.52 15.02
N VAL A 66 -7.04 11.71 15.43
CA VAL A 66 -5.63 12.10 15.48
C VAL A 66 -4.99 11.84 14.13
N ALA A 67 -4.33 12.84 13.54
CA ALA A 67 -3.61 12.71 12.28
C ALA A 67 -2.42 11.74 12.42
N ILE A 68 -2.60 10.51 11.95
CA ILE A 68 -1.56 9.47 11.90
C ILE A 68 -1.47 8.99 10.45
N PRO A 69 -0.31 9.12 9.79
CA PRO A 69 -0.18 8.81 8.37
C PRO A 69 -0.43 7.32 8.12
N ILE A 70 -1.25 7.03 7.12
CA ILE A 70 -1.51 5.66 6.70
C ILE A 70 -0.28 5.00 6.07
N LEU A 71 -0.08 3.72 6.35
CA LEU A 71 0.85 2.88 5.60
C LEU A 71 0.15 2.21 4.42
N TYR A 72 0.70 2.30 3.21
CA TYR A 72 0.13 1.61 2.05
C TYR A 72 0.92 0.33 1.69
N GLY A 73 0.24 -0.81 1.65
CA GLY A 73 0.81 -2.12 1.33
C GLY A 73 0.61 -2.54 -0.13
N VAL A 74 1.58 -3.24 -0.70
CA VAL A 74 1.51 -3.85 -2.03
C VAL A 74 2.38 -5.11 -2.09
N ASP A 75 1.95 -6.10 -2.89
CA ASP A 75 2.71 -7.31 -3.18
C ASP A 75 3.78 -7.08 -4.26
N ALA A 76 4.93 -6.49 -3.89
CA ALA A 76 6.07 -6.29 -4.79
C ALA A 76 7.04 -7.48 -4.80
N ILE A 77 6.54 -8.67 -5.14
CA ILE A 77 7.25 -9.95 -4.92
C ILE A 77 8.35 -10.28 -5.96
N HIS A 78 8.43 -9.53 -7.05
CA HIS A 78 9.45 -9.65 -8.10
C HIS A 78 9.55 -8.34 -8.89
N GLY A 79 9.72 -7.24 -8.15
CA GLY A 79 9.45 -5.88 -8.62
C GLY A 79 8.02 -5.45 -8.30
N ASN A 80 7.69 -4.18 -8.54
CA ASN A 80 6.35 -3.63 -8.30
C ASN A 80 5.37 -4.03 -9.44
N ALA A 81 5.19 -5.34 -9.62
CA ALA A 81 4.60 -5.94 -10.81
C ALA A 81 3.10 -5.65 -11.00
N ASN A 82 2.40 -5.17 -9.97
CA ASN A 82 1.03 -4.70 -10.10
C ASN A 82 0.94 -3.40 -10.94
N VAL A 83 1.99 -2.59 -10.99
CA VAL A 83 2.00 -1.32 -11.75
C VAL A 83 2.31 -1.59 -13.22
N ARG A 84 1.44 -1.15 -14.12
CA ARG A 84 1.65 -1.33 -15.57
C ARG A 84 2.95 -0.65 -16.01
N GLY A 85 3.83 -1.43 -16.63
CA GLY A 85 5.11 -0.96 -17.16
C GLY A 85 6.26 -0.98 -16.15
N ALA A 86 6.03 -1.45 -14.92
CA ALA A 86 7.11 -1.73 -13.98
C ALA A 86 8.01 -2.87 -14.50
N THR A 87 9.29 -2.83 -14.13
CA THR A 87 10.21 -3.95 -14.34
C THR A 87 9.73 -5.17 -13.56
N VAL A 88 9.69 -6.32 -14.23
CA VAL A 88 9.35 -7.61 -13.64
C VAL A 88 10.61 -8.47 -13.64
N PHE A 89 11.09 -8.80 -12.46
CA PHE A 89 12.29 -9.63 -12.28
C PHE A 89 11.95 -11.13 -12.38
N PRO A 90 12.94 -12.01 -12.60
CA PRO A 90 12.75 -13.44 -12.42
C PRO A 90 12.17 -13.74 -11.03
N HIS A 91 11.26 -14.69 -10.95
CA HIS A 91 10.76 -15.15 -9.64
C HIS A 91 11.89 -15.77 -8.80
N ASN A 92 11.65 -15.85 -7.49
CA ASN A 92 12.65 -16.26 -6.49
C ASN A 92 13.38 -17.58 -6.80
N ILE A 93 12.74 -18.54 -7.48
CA ILE A 93 13.43 -19.78 -7.89
C ILE A 93 14.56 -19.52 -8.91
N GLY A 94 14.34 -18.62 -9.87
CA GLY A 94 15.36 -18.23 -10.85
C GLY A 94 16.46 -17.38 -10.20
N LEU A 95 16.09 -16.53 -9.25
CA LEU A 95 17.06 -15.77 -8.46
C LEU A 95 17.91 -16.67 -7.55
N GLY A 96 17.31 -17.70 -6.95
CA GLY A 96 18.04 -18.73 -6.20
C GLY A 96 19.00 -19.53 -7.07
N ALA A 97 18.61 -19.84 -8.31
CA ALA A 97 19.47 -20.50 -9.28
C ALA A 97 20.63 -19.62 -9.76
N ALA A 98 20.47 -18.28 -9.72
CA ALA A 98 21.55 -17.35 -10.05
C ALA A 98 22.67 -17.35 -8.99
N GLY A 99 22.36 -17.70 -7.74
CA GLY A 99 23.37 -17.88 -6.68
C GLY A 99 24.15 -16.61 -6.30
N ASP A 100 23.56 -15.43 -6.50
CA ASP A 100 24.21 -14.13 -6.35
C ASP A 100 23.43 -13.22 -5.37
N PRO A 101 23.84 -13.13 -4.09
CA PRO A 101 23.20 -12.26 -3.10
C PRO A 101 23.32 -10.77 -3.40
N GLU A 102 24.43 -10.32 -4.02
CA GLU A 102 24.60 -8.90 -4.39
C GLU A 102 23.61 -8.50 -5.49
N LEU A 103 23.28 -9.43 -6.41
CA LEU A 103 22.21 -9.24 -7.37
C LEU A 103 20.85 -9.05 -6.68
N ILE A 104 20.55 -9.83 -5.63
CA ILE A 104 19.28 -9.68 -4.88
C ILE A 104 19.22 -8.30 -4.22
N GLU A 105 20.30 -7.84 -3.61
CA GLU A 105 20.38 -6.52 -2.98
C GLU A 105 20.15 -5.38 -3.98
N ARG A 106 20.70 -5.48 -5.20
CA ARG A 106 20.46 -4.48 -6.26
C ARG A 106 19.04 -4.50 -6.83
N ILE A 107 18.30 -5.61 -6.66
CA ILE A 107 16.92 -5.75 -7.14
C ILE A 107 15.92 -5.08 -6.18
N GLY A 108 16.18 -5.15 -4.87
CA GLY A 108 15.35 -4.58 -3.82
C GLY A 108 15.35 -3.04 -3.83
#